data_AF-A0AA88RVG5-F1
#
_entry.id   AF-A0AA88RVG5-F1
#
_cell.length_a   1.000
_cell.length_b   1.000
_cell.length_c   1.000
_cell.angle_alpha   90.00
_cell.angle_beta   90.00
_cell.angle_gamma   90.00
#
_symmetry.space_group_name_H-M   'P 1'
#
loop_
_entity.id
_entity.type
_entity.pdbx_description
1 polymer ?
#
loop_
_entity_poly.entity_id
_entity_poly.type
_entity_poly.pdbx_seq_one_letter_code
_entity_poly.pdbx_strand_id
1 'polypeptide(L)'
;MGLGCVPYLPEVLPDLFRIVCTCEDGLKEFITWKLGTLVSIVRQHIRKYLPELLSLVSELWSSFSLPATNRPVHGSPILHLVEQLCLAINDEFGKYLPTILQSCIQVLSDAERCNDYTYVRDILHTLEVLGGTLDEHMHLFLPSLIRLFKVDASVDIRRAAIKTLTRLIPRVQ
;
A
#
# COMPACT_ATOMS: atom_id res chain seq x y z
N MET A 1 11.78 5.20 -23.09
CA MET A 1 13.01 5.41 -22.28
C MET A 1 13.08 4.50 -21.02
N GLY A 2 12.04 3.76 -20.61
CA GLY A 2 11.95 3.18 -19.25
C GLY A 2 12.66 1.85 -18.96
N LEU A 3 13.10 1.07 -19.96
CA LEU A 3 13.67 -0.28 -19.71
C LEU A 3 15.21 -0.33 -19.80
N GLY A 4 15.86 0.80 -20.13
CA GLY A 4 17.33 0.87 -20.18
C GLY A 4 18.00 0.69 -18.81
N CYS A 5 17.25 0.82 -17.70
CA CYS A 5 17.74 0.61 -16.35
C CYS A 5 17.71 -0.86 -15.89
N VAL A 6 17.00 -1.75 -16.61
CA VAL A 6 16.80 -3.16 -16.21
C VAL A 6 18.13 -3.92 -15.98
N PRO A 7 19.17 -3.77 -16.83
CA PRO A 7 20.45 -4.45 -16.62
C PRO A 7 21.15 -4.08 -15.30
N TYR A 8 20.85 -2.91 -14.74
CA TYR A 8 21.48 -2.39 -13.53
C TYR A 8 20.74 -2.80 -12.24
N LEU A 9 19.53 -3.37 -12.35
CA LEU A 9 18.74 -3.77 -11.18
C LEU A 9 19.45 -4.76 -10.25
N PRO A 10 20.18 -5.78 -10.74
CA PRO A 10 20.88 -6.72 -9.88
C PRO A 10 21.97 -6.06 -9.03
N GLU A 11 22.57 -4.97 -9.52
CA GLU A 11 23.61 -4.24 -8.80
C GLU A 11 23.01 -3.22 -7.82
N VAL A 12 21.91 -2.55 -8.20
CA VAL A 12 21.38 -1.42 -7.44
C VAL A 12 20.37 -1.82 -6.37
N LEU A 13 19.50 -2.80 -6.62
CA LEU A 13 18.40 -3.14 -5.71
C LEU A 13 18.84 -3.69 -4.35
N PRO A 14 19.82 -4.62 -4.26
CA PRO A 14 20.24 -5.17 -2.98
C PRO A 14 20.77 -4.09 -2.03
N ASP A 15 21.58 -3.16 -2.55
CA ASP A 15 22.07 -2.03 -1.77
C ASP A 15 20.94 -1.07 -1.38
N LEU A 16 20.01 -0.81 -2.30
CA LEU A 16 18.86 0.05 -2.00
C LEU A 16 18.00 -0.53 -0.86
N PHE A 17 17.72 -1.84 -0.85
CA PHE A 17 16.96 -2.49 0.22
C PHE A 17 17.67 -2.36 1.56
N ARG A 18 18.99 -2.59 1.60
CA ARG A 18 19.80 -2.43 2.81
C ARG A 18 19.78 -0.98 3.33
N ILE A 19 19.84 -0.01 2.43
CA ILE A 19 19.80 1.42 2.79
C ILE A 19 18.44 1.75 3.42
N VAL A 20 17.33 1.30 2.84
CA VAL A 20 15.99 1.56 3.41
C VAL A 20 15.85 0.99 4.83
N CYS A 21 16.40 -0.18 5.12
CA CYS A 21 16.35 -0.78 6.45
C CYS A 21 17.24 -0.06 7.49
N THR A 22 18.26 0.68 7.07
CA THR A 22 19.30 1.24 7.97
C THR A 22 19.25 2.76 8.15
N CYS A 23 18.53 3.46 7.27
CA CYS A 23 18.49 4.93 7.29
C CYS A 23 17.50 5.51 8.29
N GLU A 24 17.71 6.79 8.62
CA GLU A 24 16.80 7.62 9.41
C GLU A 24 15.42 7.75 8.75
N ASP A 25 14.37 7.95 9.55
CA ASP A 25 12.98 7.81 9.10
C ASP A 25 12.58 8.75 7.96
N GLY A 26 13.07 10.01 7.96
CA GLY A 26 12.78 10.95 6.87
C GLY A 26 13.41 10.55 5.52
N LEU A 27 14.62 9.99 5.55
CA LEU A 27 15.30 9.50 4.34
C LEU A 27 14.68 8.18 3.88
N LYS A 28 14.31 7.31 4.82
CA LYS A 28 13.61 6.05 4.59
C LYS A 28 12.30 6.26 3.82
N GLU A 29 11.49 7.25 4.21
CA GLU A 29 10.27 7.61 3.48
C GLU A 29 10.55 8.00 2.02
N PHE A 30 11.53 8.89 1.81
CA PHE A 30 11.89 9.35 0.48
C PHE A 30 12.39 8.21 -0.42
N ILE A 31 13.28 7.36 0.09
CA ILE A 31 13.82 6.24 -0.69
C ILE A 31 12.72 5.21 -1.00
N THR A 32 11.84 4.91 -0.04
CA THR A 32 10.70 4.01 -0.25
C THR A 32 9.78 4.53 -1.37
N TRP A 33 9.53 5.84 -1.41
CA TRP A 33 8.76 6.45 -2.50
C TRP A 33 9.45 6.27 -3.85
N LYS A 34 10.76 6.57 -3.91
CA LYS A 34 11.55 6.40 -5.14
C LYS A 34 11.62 4.95 -5.58
N LEU A 35 11.64 4.00 -4.64
CA LEU A 35 11.55 2.58 -4.94
C LEU A 35 10.20 2.24 -5.58
N GLY A 36 9.07 2.74 -5.07
CA GLY A 36 7.77 2.58 -5.72
C GLY A 36 7.78 3.14 -7.15
N THR A 37 8.35 4.32 -7.35
CA THR A 37 8.51 4.91 -8.70
C THR A 37 9.36 4.02 -9.61
N LEU A 38 10.46 3.45 -9.11
CA LEU A 38 11.30 2.52 -9.86
C LEU A 38 10.51 1.27 -10.27
N VAL A 39 9.74 0.68 -9.35
CA VAL A 39 8.85 -0.47 -9.62
C VAL A 39 7.89 -0.16 -10.77
N SER A 40 7.30 1.04 -10.78
CA SER A 40 6.41 1.51 -11.86
C SER A 40 7.08 1.52 -13.24
N ILE A 41 8.37 1.85 -13.27
CA ILE A 41 9.18 1.94 -14.50
C ILE A 41 9.57 0.55 -15.00
N VAL A 42 10.07 -0.32 -14.12
CA VAL A 42 10.61 -1.64 -14.49
C VAL A 42 9.54 -2.71 -14.66
N ARG A 43 8.35 -2.52 -14.07
CA ARG A 43 7.18 -3.39 -14.20
C ARG A 43 7.53 -4.86 -13.90
N GLN A 44 7.23 -5.76 -14.84
CA GLN A 44 7.39 -7.21 -14.72
C GLN A 44 8.83 -7.67 -14.42
N HIS A 45 9.83 -6.83 -14.69
CA HIS A 45 11.23 -7.15 -14.38
C HIS A 45 11.53 -7.20 -12.87
N ILE A 46 10.65 -6.63 -12.04
CA ILE A 46 10.81 -6.66 -10.58
C ILE A 46 10.41 -8.00 -9.95
N ARG A 47 9.75 -8.91 -10.70
CA ARG A 47 9.25 -10.21 -10.18
C ARG A 47 10.31 -11.00 -9.40
N LYS A 48 11.57 -10.99 -9.86
CA LYS A 48 12.68 -11.70 -9.20
C LYS A 48 12.98 -11.19 -7.78
N TYR A 49 12.68 -9.92 -7.51
CA TYR A 49 12.92 -9.24 -6.24
C TYR A 49 11.65 -9.13 -5.39
N LEU A 50 10.52 -9.67 -5.85
CA LEU A 50 9.24 -9.59 -5.16
C LEU A 50 9.30 -10.10 -3.71
N PRO A 51 9.96 -11.24 -3.39
CA PRO A 51 10.05 -11.71 -2.01
C PRO A 51 10.75 -10.72 -1.07
N GLU A 52 11.86 -10.13 -1.52
CA GLU A 52 12.63 -9.14 -0.76
C GLU A 52 11.81 -7.85 -0.57
N LEU A 53 11.10 -7.40 -1.61
CA LEU A 53 10.22 -6.25 -1.57
C LEU A 53 9.05 -6.43 -0.61
N LEU A 54 8.46 -7.62 -0.56
CA LEU A 54 7.37 -7.92 0.37
C LEU A 54 7.88 -7.98 1.81
N SER A 55 9.08 -8.52 2.03
CA SER A 55 9.75 -8.46 3.34
C SER A 55 9.94 -7.01 3.78
N LEU A 56 10.46 -6.18 2.88
CA LEU A 56 10.65 -4.75 3.13
C LEU A 56 9.33 -4.03 3.45
N VAL A 57 8.26 -4.31 2.69
CA VAL A 57 6.92 -3.78 2.95
C VAL A 57 6.44 -4.18 4.35
N SER A 58 6.64 -5.44 4.76
CA SER A 58 6.23 -5.92 6.07
C SER A 58 7.00 -5.24 7.21
N GLU A 59 8.30 -5.02 7.05
CA GLU A 59 9.12 -4.30 8.04
C GLU A 59 8.70 -2.84 8.16
N LEU A 60 8.54 -2.17 7.02
CA LEU A 60 8.13 -0.77 6.96
C LEU A 60 6.69 -0.56 7.44
N TRP A 61 5.82 -1.58 7.38
CA TRP A 61 4.43 -1.45 7.83
C TRP A 61 4.31 -1.04 9.30
N SER A 62 5.32 -1.33 10.13
CA SER A 62 5.40 -0.86 11.51
C SER A 62 5.40 0.68 11.65
N SER A 63 5.73 1.41 10.57
CA SER A 63 5.68 2.87 10.52
C SER A 63 4.25 3.43 10.51
N PHE A 64 3.21 2.62 10.24
CA PHE A 64 1.80 3.01 10.43
C PHE A 64 1.38 3.02 11.91
N SER A 65 2.21 3.61 12.77
CA SER A 65 1.85 3.78 14.18
C SER A 65 0.84 4.92 14.33
N LEU A 66 -0.20 4.68 15.12
CA LEU A 66 -1.22 5.65 15.49
C LEU A 66 -1.12 5.94 17.00
N PRO A 67 -1.30 7.20 17.45
CA PRO A 67 -1.65 8.40 16.67
C PRO A 67 -0.53 8.89 15.75
N ALA A 68 -0.90 9.40 14.57
CA ALA A 68 0.05 9.84 13.55
C ALA A 68 0.80 11.10 14.02
N THR A 69 2.09 10.96 14.30
CA THR A 69 2.94 12.08 14.75
C THR A 69 3.43 12.93 13.59
N ASN A 70 3.66 12.32 12.42
CA ASN A 70 4.07 13.00 11.20
C ASN A 70 3.38 12.35 10.00
N ARG A 71 2.50 13.09 9.32
CA ARG A 71 1.94 12.65 8.04
C ARG A 71 2.85 13.11 6.89
N PRO A 72 3.36 12.21 6.04
CA PRO A 72 4.08 12.62 4.84
C PRO A 72 3.17 13.40 3.88
N VAL A 73 3.70 14.49 3.31
CA VAL A 73 2.97 15.42 2.44
C VAL A 73 2.44 14.75 1.17
N HIS A 74 3.13 13.71 0.69
CA HIS A 74 2.81 13.00 -0.55
C HIS A 74 1.96 11.72 -0.35
N GLY A 75 1.49 11.45 0.87
CA GLY A 75 0.84 10.18 1.23
C GLY A 75 1.87 9.13 1.68
N SER A 76 1.39 7.95 2.09
CA SER A 76 2.26 6.91 2.64
C SER A 76 3.17 6.28 1.56
N PRO A 77 4.51 6.34 1.70
CA PRO A 77 5.44 5.71 0.76
C PRO A 77 5.26 4.18 0.63
N ILE A 78 4.84 3.54 1.71
CA ILE A 78 4.64 2.08 1.77
C ILE A 78 3.41 1.70 0.95
N LEU A 79 2.32 2.45 1.08
CA LEU A 79 1.13 2.27 0.25
C LEU A 79 1.44 2.50 -1.23
N HIS A 80 2.20 3.56 -1.54
CA HIS A 80 2.66 3.80 -2.90
C HIS A 80 3.45 2.63 -3.47
N LEU A 81 4.38 2.04 -2.70
CA LEU A 81 5.14 0.86 -3.11
C LEU A 81 4.21 -0.33 -3.38
N VAL A 82 3.26 -0.61 -2.48
CA VAL A 82 2.27 -1.69 -2.64
C VAL A 82 1.42 -1.51 -3.90
N GLU A 83 0.95 -0.30 -4.17
CA GLU A 83 0.21 0.03 -5.40
C GLU A 83 1.04 -0.26 -6.64
N GLN A 84 2.29 0.20 -6.68
CA GLN A 84 3.15 -0.03 -7.85
C GLN A 84 3.51 -1.51 -8.02
N LEU A 85 3.66 -2.27 -6.93
CA LEU A 85 3.89 -3.72 -7.00
C LEU A 85 2.69 -4.46 -7.58
N CYS A 86 1.47 -4.12 -7.12
CA CYS A 86 0.24 -4.68 -7.66
C CYS A 86 0.11 -4.41 -9.15
N LEU A 87 0.29 -3.15 -9.58
CA LEU A 87 0.22 -2.77 -10.99
C LEU A 87 1.33 -3.41 -11.83
N ALA A 88 2.52 -3.63 -11.26
CA ALA A 88 3.66 -4.18 -11.96
C ALA A 88 3.55 -5.70 -12.21
N ILE A 89 2.93 -6.45 -11.28
CA ILE A 89 2.99 -7.93 -11.28
C ILE A 89 1.61 -8.60 -11.37
N ASN A 90 0.50 -7.89 -11.05
CA ASN A 90 -0.92 -8.25 -11.17
C ASN A 90 -1.26 -9.73 -10.89
N ASP A 91 -0.96 -10.63 -11.82
CA ASP A 91 -1.23 -12.07 -11.77
C ASP A 91 -0.61 -12.80 -10.56
N GLU A 92 0.61 -12.46 -10.15
CA GLU A 92 1.27 -13.13 -9.00
C GLU A 92 1.02 -12.43 -7.67
N PHE A 93 0.54 -11.18 -7.72
CA PHE A 93 0.33 -10.36 -6.52
C PHE A 93 -0.86 -10.86 -5.68
N GLY A 94 -1.84 -11.51 -6.31
CA GLY A 94 -3.03 -12.05 -5.64
C GLY A 94 -2.70 -12.98 -4.46
N LYS A 95 -1.59 -13.72 -4.52
CA LYS A 95 -1.15 -14.63 -3.44
C LYS A 95 -0.78 -13.91 -2.13
N TYR A 96 -0.34 -12.66 -2.23
CA TYR A 96 0.12 -11.83 -1.11
C TYR A 96 -0.93 -10.84 -0.63
N LEU A 97 -1.98 -10.68 -1.43
CA LEU A 97 -3.09 -9.77 -1.18
C LEU A 97 -3.79 -10.02 0.17
N PRO A 98 -4.05 -11.28 0.60
CA PRO A 98 -4.63 -11.52 1.92
C PRO A 98 -3.83 -10.88 3.05
N THR A 99 -2.50 -11.05 3.02
CA THR A 99 -1.61 -10.51 4.05
C THR A 99 -1.65 -8.99 4.09
N ILE A 100 -1.56 -8.34 2.92
CA ILE A 100 -1.60 -6.88 2.82
C ILE A 100 -2.97 -6.35 3.26
N LEU A 101 -4.05 -7.02 2.87
CA LEU A 101 -5.41 -6.65 3.29
C LEU A 101 -5.61 -6.77 4.79
N GLN A 102 -5.09 -7.82 5.44
CA GLN A 102 -5.12 -7.93 6.90
C GLN A 102 -4.39 -6.75 7.55
N SER A 103 -3.22 -6.37 7.03
CA SER A 103 -2.47 -5.21 7.52
C SER A 103 -3.24 -3.89 7.33
N CYS A 104 -3.93 -3.69 6.21
CA CYS A 104 -4.84 -2.56 6.00
C CYS A 104 -6.01 -2.56 7.00
N ILE A 105 -6.65 -3.70 7.22
CA ILE A 105 -7.79 -3.85 8.15
C ILE A 105 -7.36 -3.53 9.59
N GLN A 106 -6.15 -3.91 9.97
CA GLN A 106 -5.58 -3.57 11.27
C GLN A 106 -5.44 -2.06 11.42
N VAL A 107 -4.83 -1.36 10.45
CA VAL A 107 -4.67 0.11 10.51
C VAL A 107 -6.03 0.81 10.54
N LEU A 108 -7.03 0.32 9.80
CA LEU A 108 -8.41 0.85 9.88
C LEU A 108 -9.02 0.66 11.27
N SER A 109 -8.77 -0.48 11.91
CA SER A 109 -9.29 -0.77 13.26
C SER A 109 -8.57 0.06 14.34
N ASP A 110 -7.27 0.26 14.20
CA ASP A 110 -6.49 1.12 15.09
C ASP A 110 -6.87 2.60 14.93
N ALA A 111 -7.18 3.03 13.70
CA ALA A 111 -7.73 4.36 13.42
C ALA A 111 -9.05 4.62 14.16
N GLU A 112 -9.96 3.65 14.18
CA GLU A 112 -11.20 3.73 14.96
C GLU A 112 -10.92 3.81 16.46
N ARG A 113 -9.98 3.00 16.98
CA ARG A 113 -9.63 2.96 18.41
C ARG A 113 -8.96 4.25 18.89
N CYS A 114 -8.05 4.80 18.11
CA CYS A 114 -7.32 6.03 18.41
C CYS A 114 -8.08 7.30 18.01
N ASN A 115 -9.21 7.15 17.32
CA ASN A 115 -9.98 8.24 16.71
C ASN A 115 -9.11 9.12 15.76
N ASP A 116 -8.14 8.50 15.10
CA ASP A 116 -7.20 9.13 14.18
C ASP A 116 -7.30 8.47 12.81
N TYR A 117 -7.89 9.20 11.86
CA TYR A 117 -8.19 8.71 10.53
C TYR A 117 -7.21 9.22 9.46
N THR A 118 -6.01 9.67 9.88
CA THR A 118 -5.00 10.27 9.00
C THR A 118 -4.66 9.40 7.79
N TYR A 119 -4.46 8.09 8.00
CA TYR A 119 -4.08 7.14 6.94
C TYR A 119 -5.26 6.47 6.24
N VAL A 120 -6.49 6.65 6.73
CA VAL A 120 -7.66 5.93 6.22
C VAL A 120 -7.95 6.28 4.77
N ARG A 121 -7.81 7.56 4.39
CA ARG A 121 -7.99 7.97 2.99
C ARG A 121 -6.95 7.36 2.06
N ASP A 122 -5.71 7.27 2.52
CA ASP A 122 -4.61 6.75 1.72
C ASP A 122 -4.82 5.23 1.52
N ILE A 123 -5.24 4.50 2.57
CA ILE A 123 -5.60 3.08 2.47
C ILE A 123 -6.78 2.86 1.52
N LEU A 124 -7.85 3.67 1.63
CA LEU A 124 -9.00 3.59 0.73
C LEU A 124 -8.58 3.81 -0.73
N HIS A 125 -7.68 4.77 -0.99
CA HIS A 125 -7.15 4.99 -2.32
C HIS A 125 -6.36 3.78 -2.83
N THR A 126 -5.49 3.21 -2.01
CA THR A 126 -4.72 2.01 -2.36
C THR A 126 -5.63 0.84 -2.70
N LEU A 127 -6.72 0.64 -1.95
CA LEU A 127 -7.73 -0.37 -2.28
C LEU A 127 -8.35 -0.13 -3.68
N GLU A 128 -8.68 1.12 -4.03
CA GLU A 128 -9.17 1.45 -5.38
C GLU A 128 -8.17 1.11 -6.50
N VAL A 129 -6.87 1.28 -6.23
CA VAL A 129 -5.79 0.94 -7.18
C VAL A 129 -5.62 -0.57 -7.32
N LEU A 130 -5.69 -1.32 -6.22
CA LEU A 130 -5.64 -2.79 -6.22
C LEU A 130 -6.79 -3.38 -7.06
N GLY A 131 -7.99 -2.79 -6.97
CA GLY A 131 -9.09 -3.01 -7.92
C GLY A 131 -9.37 -4.49 -8.21
N GLY A 132 -9.26 -4.88 -9.49
CA GLY A 132 -9.59 -6.24 -9.96
C GLY A 132 -8.74 -7.36 -9.37
N THR A 133 -7.59 -7.06 -8.74
CA THR A 133 -6.85 -8.10 -7.98
C THR A 133 -7.57 -8.53 -6.70
N LEU A 134 -8.49 -7.70 -6.20
CA LEU A 134 -9.22 -7.93 -4.96
C LEU A 134 -10.40 -8.88 -5.10
N ASP A 135 -10.72 -9.36 -6.31
CA ASP A 135 -11.96 -10.08 -6.59
C ASP A 135 -12.21 -11.27 -5.66
N GLU A 136 -11.22 -12.15 -5.58
CA GLU A 136 -11.29 -13.34 -4.72
C GLU A 136 -11.26 -13.02 -3.21
N HIS A 137 -10.86 -11.80 -2.84
CA HIS A 137 -10.56 -11.41 -1.45
C HIS A 137 -11.46 -10.28 -0.92
N MET A 138 -12.50 -9.87 -1.65
CA MET A 138 -13.36 -8.75 -1.25
C MET A 138 -14.03 -8.93 0.11
N HIS A 139 -14.44 -10.16 0.39
CA HIS A 139 -15.12 -10.52 1.62
C HIS A 139 -14.29 -10.19 2.88
N LEU A 140 -12.95 -10.09 2.78
CA LEU A 140 -12.08 -9.80 3.90
C LEU A 140 -12.17 -8.33 4.36
N PHE A 141 -12.23 -7.37 3.43
CA PHE A 141 -12.17 -5.94 3.78
C PHE A 141 -13.54 -5.26 3.82
N LEU A 142 -14.58 -5.85 3.21
CA LEU A 142 -15.96 -5.35 3.26
C LEU A 142 -16.47 -5.07 4.68
N PRO A 143 -16.28 -5.97 5.68
CA PRO A 143 -16.74 -5.71 7.05
C PRO A 143 -16.10 -4.46 7.66
N SER A 144 -14.81 -4.23 7.38
CA SER A 144 -14.06 -3.07 7.86
C SER A 144 -14.53 -1.78 7.19
N LEU A 145 -14.85 -1.81 5.89
CA LEU A 145 -15.48 -0.66 5.22
C LEU A 145 -16.87 -0.35 5.79
N ILE A 146 -17.68 -1.37 6.08
CA ILE A 146 -19.02 -1.18 6.66
C ILE A 146 -18.93 -0.59 8.07
N ARG A 147 -17.93 -0.98 8.86
CA ARG A 147 -17.66 -0.39 10.18
C ARG A 147 -17.38 1.10 10.08
N LEU A 148 -16.57 1.54 9.11
CA LEU A 148 -16.31 2.96 8.87
C LEU A 148 -17.58 3.78 8.58
N PHE A 149 -18.67 3.16 8.10
CA PHE A 149 -19.96 3.84 7.92
C PHE A 149 -20.76 4.01 9.21
N LYS A 150 -20.61 3.08 10.15
CA LYS A 150 -21.40 3.03 11.40
C LYS A 150 -20.81 3.88 12.52
N VAL A 151 -19.49 4.05 12.55
CA VAL A 151 -18.78 4.82 13.58
C VAL A 151 -19.05 6.32 13.40
N ASP A 152 -18.93 7.11 14.48
CA ASP A 152 -18.91 8.59 14.49
C ASP A 152 -17.70 9.19 13.72
N ALA A 153 -17.22 8.49 12.68
CA ALA A 153 -16.25 8.98 11.74
C ALA A 153 -16.78 10.23 11.05
N SER A 154 -15.87 11.17 10.76
CA SER A 154 -16.22 12.40 10.06
C SER A 154 -16.98 12.11 8.76
N VAL A 155 -17.89 13.02 8.39
CA VAL A 155 -18.72 12.88 7.18
C VAL A 155 -17.86 12.66 5.93
N ASP A 156 -16.67 13.25 5.90
CA ASP A 156 -15.75 13.10 4.78
C ASP A 156 -15.18 11.68 4.64
N ILE A 157 -14.87 11.01 5.75
CA ILE A 157 -14.35 9.63 5.73
C ILE A 157 -15.45 8.67 5.29
N ARG A 158 -16.66 8.84 5.82
CA ARG A 158 -17.83 8.05 5.38
C ARG A 158 -18.07 8.23 3.88
N ARG A 159 -18.02 9.46 3.39
CA ARG A 159 -18.14 9.76 1.94
C ARG A 159 -16.99 9.12 1.14
N ALA A 160 -15.76 9.14 1.64
CA ALA A 160 -14.62 8.50 0.97
C ALA A 160 -14.85 6.98 0.86
N ALA A 161 -15.18 6.31 1.96
CA ALA A 161 -15.43 4.87 1.97
C ALA A 161 -16.61 4.46 1.05
N ILE A 162 -17.69 5.26 0.97
CA ILE A 162 -18.81 4.99 0.05
C ILE A 162 -18.35 5.11 -1.40
N LYS A 163 -17.56 6.14 -1.73
CA LYS A 163 -17.00 6.33 -3.08
C LYS A 163 -16.08 5.17 -3.47
N THR A 164 -15.22 4.73 -2.55
CA THR A 164 -14.33 3.58 -2.76
C THR A 164 -15.12 2.32 -3.04
N LEU A 165 -16.14 2.01 -2.23
CA LEU A 165 -17.01 0.86 -2.45
C LEU A 165 -17.72 0.92 -3.82
N THR A 166 -18.23 2.11 -4.20
CA THR A 166 -18.89 2.32 -5.50
C THR A 166 -17.93 2.11 -6.68
N ARG A 167 -16.65 2.44 -6.52
CA ARG A 167 -15.61 2.27 -7.56
C ARG A 167 -15.09 0.85 -7.65
N LEU A 168 -15.12 0.10 -6.54
CA LEU A 168 -14.62 -1.27 -6.47
C LEU A 168 -15.62 -2.28 -7.04
N ILE A 169 -16.92 -2.14 -6.73
CA ILE A 169 -17.98 -3.06 -7.20
C ILE A 169 -17.88 -3.38 -8.71
N PRO A 170 -17.78 -2.39 -9.64
CA PRO A 170 -17.73 -2.68 -11.08
C PRO A 170 -16.38 -3.23 -11.57
N ARG A 171 -15.33 -3.21 -10.75
CA ARG A 171 -13.99 -3.73 -11.11
C ARG A 171 -13.77 -5.16 -10.68
N VAL A 172 -14.75 -5.71 -9.99
CA VAL A 172 -14.69 -6.97 -9.26
C VAL A 172 -15.83 -7.88 -9.72
N GLN A 173 -16.06 -7.90 -11.04
CA GLN A 173 -17.10 -8.66 -11.72
C GLN A 173 -16.51 -9.52 -12.83
#